data_AF-A0A2G5VI03-F1
#
_entry.id   AF-A0A2G5VI03-F1
#
_cell.length_a   1.000
_cell.length_b   1.000
_cell.length_c   1.000
_cell.angle_alpha   90.00
_cell.angle_beta   90.00
_cell.angle_gamma   90.00
#
_symmetry.space_group_name_H-M   'P 1'
#
loop_
_entity.id
_entity.type
_entity.pdbx_description
1 polymer ?
#
loop_
_entity_poly.entity_id
_entity_poly.type
_entity_poly.pdbx_seq_one_letter_code
_entity_poly.pdbx_strand_id
1 'polypeptide(L)'
;MLNSIFHLFFILFPLTVVSSKTEFRVCCQVGTKSENCTSFSEPREMIGVACCGSHVYNTSSQLCCEENVHNRDRGGVMAHSCCGTQPLRLDQTCCGGVIHNIIGGDCCGTDVYFQRDATALCCDQTLSL
;
A
#
# COMPACT_ATOMS: atom_id res chain seq x y z
N MET A 1 22.25 74.36 14.69
CA MET A 1 22.98 73.34 13.93
C MET A 1 22.86 72.03 14.67
N LEU A 2 22.41 70.98 13.96
CA LEU A 2 22.47 69.55 14.28
C LEU A 2 21.71 69.08 15.53
N ASN A 3 20.57 68.40 15.36
CA ASN A 3 20.41 66.95 15.09
C ASN A 3 20.22 66.20 16.41
N SER A 4 19.42 65.14 16.54
CA SER A 4 18.40 64.53 15.69
C SER A 4 17.84 63.41 16.57
N ILE A 5 16.51 63.31 16.65
CA ILE A 5 15.82 62.02 16.62
C ILE A 5 16.21 61.00 17.70
N PHE A 6 15.56 61.12 18.86
CA PHE A 6 15.32 59.98 19.77
C PHE A 6 14.16 59.16 19.19
N HIS A 7 14.37 58.54 18.03
CA HIS A 7 13.39 57.59 17.49
C HIS A 7 13.40 56.36 18.39
N LEU A 8 12.23 56.12 18.98
CA LEU A 8 11.65 54.81 19.26
C LEU A 8 12.30 53.70 18.42
N PHE A 9 13.35 53.07 18.92
CA PHE A 9 13.64 51.68 18.56
C PHE A 9 12.88 50.80 19.56
N PHE A 10 11.55 50.93 19.53
CA PHE A 10 10.69 49.77 19.77
C PHE A 10 11.06 48.82 18.65
N ILE A 11 11.95 47.89 18.97
CA ILE A 11 12.37 46.82 18.09
C ILE A 11 11.09 46.10 17.67
N LEU A 12 10.57 46.47 16.50
CA LEU A 12 9.71 45.66 15.66
C LEU A 12 10.56 44.46 15.21
N PHE A 13 10.96 43.61 16.15
CA PHE A 13 11.23 42.23 15.80
C PHE A 13 9.84 41.73 15.43
N PRO A 14 9.54 41.46 14.15
CA PRO A 14 8.38 40.66 13.89
C PRO A 14 8.60 39.41 14.74
N LEU A 15 7.65 39.13 15.65
CA LEU A 15 7.50 37.80 16.20
C LEU A 15 7.24 36.92 14.99
N THR A 16 8.28 36.54 14.26
CA THR A 16 8.25 35.45 13.32
C THR A 16 8.05 34.25 14.22
N VAL A 17 6.78 33.96 14.49
CA VAL A 17 6.35 32.73 15.12
C VAL A 17 6.99 31.64 14.28
N VAL A 18 8.07 31.05 14.77
CA VAL A 18 8.70 29.90 14.15
C VAL A 18 7.70 28.77 14.36
N SER A 19 6.79 28.62 13.40
CA SER A 19 5.87 27.49 13.33
C SER A 19 6.69 26.27 12.94
N SER A 20 7.26 25.62 13.94
CA SER A 20 7.87 24.30 13.81
C SER A 20 6.77 23.31 13.42
N LYS A 21 6.63 23.02 12.13
CA LYS A 21 5.80 21.91 11.66
C LYS A 21 6.48 20.60 12.06
N THR A 22 5.88 19.86 12.98
CA THR A 22 6.32 18.50 13.32
C THR A 22 5.86 17.56 12.20
N GLU A 23 6.77 16.81 11.61
CA GLU A 23 6.45 15.74 10.66
C GLU A 23 6.86 14.39 11.24
N PHE A 24 6.05 13.36 10.99
CA PHE A 24 6.37 11.98 11.33
C PHE A 24 6.94 11.29 10.12
N ARG A 25 8.04 10.54 10.28
CA ARG A 25 8.69 9.87 9.16
C ARG A 25 8.75 8.36 9.39
N VAL A 26 8.27 7.61 8.40
CA VAL A 26 8.42 6.14 8.33
C VAL A 26 9.39 5.82 7.20
N CYS A 27 10.31 4.91 7.44
CA CYS A 27 11.31 4.49 6.47
C CYS A 27 11.34 2.96 6.42
N CYS A 28 11.67 2.40 5.26
CA CYS A 28 11.82 0.97 5.09
C CYS A 28 13.28 0.56 5.11
N GLN A 29 13.54 -0.69 5.45
CA GLN A 29 14.91 -1.18 5.52
C GLN A 29 15.40 -1.62 4.14
N VAL A 30 16.55 -1.09 3.71
CA VAL A 30 17.28 -1.52 2.51
C VAL A 30 18.63 -2.06 2.97
N GLY A 31 18.76 -3.39 3.01
CA GLY A 31 19.91 -4.05 3.62
C GLY A 31 19.95 -3.81 5.13
N THR A 32 20.91 -2.99 5.58
CA THR A 32 21.05 -2.60 7.00
C THR A 32 20.72 -1.13 7.25
N LYS A 33 20.32 -0.38 6.21
CA LYS A 33 20.03 1.05 6.29
C LYS A 33 18.53 1.32 6.29
N SER A 34 18.15 2.38 7.00
CA SER A 34 16.81 2.95 6.95
C SER A 34 16.73 3.93 5.79
N GLU A 35 16.06 3.53 4.71
CA GLU A 35 15.98 4.28 3.44
C GLU A 35 14.52 4.33 2.94
N ASN A 36 14.29 5.05 1.83
CA ASN A 36 12.96 5.23 1.21
C ASN A 36 11.85 5.63 2.20
N CYS A 37 11.97 6.84 2.71
CA CYS A 37 11.11 7.35 3.76
C CYS A 37 9.90 8.13 3.21
N THR A 38 8.78 8.05 3.93
CA THR A 38 7.60 8.88 3.72
C THR A 38 7.33 9.73 4.97
N SER A 39 7.11 11.03 4.77
CA SER A 39 6.69 11.97 5.81
C SER A 39 5.17 12.05 5.89
N PHE A 40 4.65 12.23 7.10
CA PHE A 40 3.24 12.35 7.44
C PHE A 40 3.03 13.58 8.31
N SER A 41 1.96 14.33 8.05
CA SER A 41 1.62 15.53 8.82
C SER A 41 0.98 15.19 10.16
N GLU A 42 0.22 14.10 10.21
CA GLU A 42 -0.57 13.72 11.37
C GLU A 42 -0.28 12.27 11.77
N PRO A 43 -0.22 11.94 13.07
CA PRO A 43 0.03 10.56 13.52
C PRO A 43 -0.99 9.54 12.99
N ARG A 44 -2.21 10.00 12.70
CA ARG A 44 -3.32 9.15 12.24
C ARG A 44 -3.08 8.64 10.82
N GLU A 45 -2.34 9.37 10.00
CA GLU A 45 -2.00 8.97 8.63
C GLU A 45 -1.08 7.75 8.59
N MET A 46 -0.39 7.46 9.71
CA MET A 46 0.46 6.28 9.87
C MET A 46 -0.31 5.00 10.15
N ILE A 47 -1.63 5.06 10.37
CA ILE A 47 -2.46 3.88 10.60
C ILE A 47 -2.44 3.01 9.34
N GLY A 48 -2.02 1.75 9.52
CA GLY A 48 -1.91 0.80 8.42
C GLY A 48 -0.70 1.04 7.51
N VAL A 49 0.23 1.91 7.87
CA VAL A 49 1.48 2.08 7.11
C VAL A 49 2.44 0.93 7.42
N ALA A 50 2.99 0.32 6.38
CA ALA A 50 3.94 -0.78 6.46
C ALA A 50 4.97 -0.70 5.33
N CYS A 51 5.91 -1.66 5.31
CA CYS A 51 6.91 -1.78 4.26
C CYS A 51 6.61 -2.97 3.36
N CYS A 52 6.66 -2.73 2.05
CA CYS A 52 6.62 -3.72 0.99
C CYS A 52 7.99 -3.73 0.31
N GLY A 53 8.85 -4.67 0.69
CA GLY A 53 10.27 -4.58 0.38
C GLY A 53 10.84 -3.25 0.88
N SER A 54 11.42 -2.46 -0.02
CA SER A 54 11.95 -1.14 0.29
C SER A 54 10.91 -0.03 0.28
N HIS A 55 9.62 -0.27 -0.01
CA HIS A 55 8.62 0.78 -0.22
C HIS A 55 7.63 0.91 0.93
N VAL A 56 7.45 2.15 1.43
CA VAL A 56 6.37 2.46 2.36
C VAL A 56 5.04 2.42 1.61
N TYR A 57 4.06 1.70 2.15
CA TYR A 57 2.71 1.59 1.57
C TYR A 57 1.64 1.59 2.65
N ASN A 58 0.39 1.86 2.28
CA ASN A 58 -0.74 1.84 3.21
C ASN A 58 -1.61 0.58 3.01
N THR A 59 -1.57 -0.33 3.98
CA THR A 59 -2.31 -1.60 3.97
C THR A 59 -3.84 -1.47 3.86
N SER A 60 -4.42 -0.30 4.15
CA SER A 60 -5.85 -0.05 4.02
C SER A 60 -6.30 0.17 2.57
N SER A 61 -5.45 0.77 1.75
CA SER A 61 -5.75 1.10 0.35
C SER A 61 -4.92 0.30 -0.65
N GLN A 62 -3.86 -0.36 -0.19
CA GLN A 62 -2.89 -1.06 -1.02
C GLN A 62 -2.60 -2.47 -0.52
N LEU A 63 -2.00 -3.27 -1.40
CA LEU A 63 -1.50 -4.63 -1.18
C LEU A 63 -0.02 -4.68 -1.55
N CYS A 64 0.72 -5.57 -0.89
CA CYS A 64 2.09 -5.91 -1.23
C CYS A 64 2.13 -7.34 -1.78
N CYS A 65 2.47 -7.50 -3.05
CA CYS A 65 2.60 -8.79 -3.71
C CYS A 65 4.05 -8.97 -4.17
N GLU A 66 4.82 -9.83 -3.49
CA GLU A 66 6.24 -10.07 -3.79
C GLU A 66 7.03 -8.77 -4.01
N GLU A 67 7.02 -7.88 -3.00
CA GLU A 67 7.69 -6.57 -3.02
C GLU A 67 7.10 -5.53 -3.99
N ASN A 68 6.00 -5.84 -4.68
CA ASN A 68 5.29 -4.90 -5.55
C ASN A 68 4.05 -4.34 -4.85
N VAL A 69 3.97 -3.01 -4.78
CA VAL A 69 2.82 -2.30 -4.20
C VAL A 69 1.73 -2.14 -5.27
N HIS A 70 0.49 -2.49 -4.89
CA HIS A 70 -0.67 -2.36 -5.74
C HIS A 70 -1.83 -1.71 -5.01
N ASN A 71 -2.65 -0.93 -5.70
CA ASN A 71 -3.92 -0.47 -5.14
C ASN A 71 -4.90 -1.64 -5.01
N ARG A 72 -5.67 -1.65 -3.92
CA ARG A 72 -6.78 -2.59 -3.71
C ARG A 72 -7.89 -2.35 -4.71
N ASP A 73 -8.22 -1.10 -5.01
CA ASP A 73 -9.22 -0.78 -6.04
C ASP A 73 -8.62 -0.92 -7.44
N ARG A 74 -9.19 -1.83 -8.24
CA ARG A 74 -8.87 -2.00 -9.66
C ARG A 74 -10.16 -2.00 -10.47
N GLY A 75 -10.58 -0.82 -10.89
CA GLY A 75 -11.76 -0.65 -11.74
C GLY A 75 -13.06 -0.96 -11.02
N GLY A 76 -13.17 -0.65 -9.72
CA GLY A 76 -14.38 -0.83 -8.92
C GLY A 76 -14.51 -2.21 -8.28
N VAL A 77 -13.58 -3.12 -8.54
CA VAL A 77 -13.52 -4.42 -7.85
C VAL A 77 -12.28 -4.45 -6.96
N MET A 78 -12.50 -4.78 -5.68
CA MET A 78 -11.43 -4.82 -4.70
C MET A 78 -10.58 -6.07 -4.85
N ALA A 79 -9.26 -5.88 -4.79
CA ALA A 79 -8.30 -6.92 -4.51
C ALA A 79 -8.16 -7.14 -3.00
N HIS A 80 -8.09 -8.40 -2.62
CA HIS A 80 -8.08 -8.81 -1.21
C HIS A 80 -6.84 -9.63 -0.83
N SER A 81 -6.17 -10.22 -1.82
CA SER A 81 -5.00 -11.07 -1.65
C SER A 81 -4.09 -10.97 -2.88
N CYS A 82 -3.03 -11.78 -2.93
CA CYS A 82 -2.09 -11.84 -4.05
C CYS A 82 -2.10 -13.23 -4.68
N CYS A 83 -1.87 -13.28 -5.99
CA CYS A 83 -1.56 -14.46 -6.78
C CYS A 83 -0.18 -14.23 -7.41
N GLY A 84 0.87 -14.73 -6.74
CA GLY A 84 2.25 -14.35 -7.03
C GLY A 84 2.47 -12.84 -6.88
N THR A 85 3.04 -12.21 -7.91
CA THR A 85 3.28 -10.75 -7.97
C THR A 85 2.01 -9.93 -8.26
N GLN A 86 0.88 -10.55 -8.59
CA GLN A 86 -0.33 -9.82 -9.00
C GLN A 86 -1.39 -9.83 -7.89
N PRO A 87 -2.14 -8.74 -7.68
CA PRO A 87 -3.22 -8.75 -6.71
C PRO A 87 -4.46 -9.45 -7.28
N LEU A 88 -5.08 -10.27 -6.43
CA LEU A 88 -6.24 -11.08 -6.74
C LEU A 88 -7.53 -10.35 -6.34
N ARG A 89 -8.39 -10.10 -7.33
CA ARG A 89 -9.71 -9.47 -7.13
C ARG A 89 -10.71 -10.45 -6.54
N LEU A 90 -11.79 -9.93 -5.96
CA LEU A 90 -12.87 -10.74 -5.35
C LEU A 90 -13.63 -11.62 -6.36
N ASP A 91 -13.60 -11.28 -7.65
CA ASP A 91 -14.24 -12.00 -8.75
C ASP A 91 -13.27 -12.94 -9.49
N GLN A 92 -12.17 -13.31 -8.83
CA GLN A 92 -11.10 -14.12 -9.40
C GLN A 92 -10.68 -15.24 -8.44
N THR A 93 -10.15 -16.32 -9.02
CA THR A 93 -9.52 -17.44 -8.31
C THR A 93 -8.06 -17.54 -8.75
N CYS A 94 -7.16 -17.83 -7.81
CA CYS A 94 -5.75 -18.08 -8.10
C CYS A 94 -5.45 -19.59 -8.04
N CYS A 95 -4.96 -20.18 -9.13
CA CYS A 95 -4.53 -21.57 -9.20
C CYS A 95 -3.10 -21.66 -9.72
N GLY A 96 -2.19 -22.29 -8.98
CA GLY A 96 -0.79 -22.45 -9.39
C GLY A 96 -0.06 -21.12 -9.70
N GLY A 97 -0.48 -20.00 -9.09
CA GLY A 97 0.07 -18.67 -9.37
C GLY A 97 -0.53 -17.98 -10.61
N VAL A 98 -1.55 -18.57 -11.24
CA VAL A 98 -2.27 -18.00 -12.37
C VAL A 98 -3.64 -17.50 -11.92
N ILE A 99 -4.00 -16.29 -12.35
CA ILE A 99 -5.30 -15.68 -12.06
C ILE A 99 -6.32 -16.12 -13.11
N HIS A 100 -7.45 -16.62 -12.64
CA HIS A 100 -8.60 -16.97 -13.46
C HIS A 100 -9.80 -16.09 -13.09
N ASN A 101 -10.56 -15.65 -14.10
CA ASN A 101 -11.77 -14.84 -13.91
C ASN A 101 -12.99 -15.72 -13.57
N ILE A 102 -12.86 -16.49 -12.50
CA ILE A 102 -13.88 -17.38 -11.97
C ILE A 102 -14.15 -16.97 -10.53
N ILE A 103 -15.41 -16.69 -10.22
CA ILE A 103 -15.82 -16.32 -8.86
C ILE A 103 -16.03 -17.59 -8.05
N GLY A 104 -15.25 -17.75 -6.97
CA GLY A 104 -15.38 -18.92 -6.08
C GLY A 104 -15.08 -20.24 -6.78
N GLY A 105 -14.17 -20.23 -7.76
CA GLY A 105 -13.64 -21.45 -8.36
C GLY A 105 -12.68 -22.16 -7.41
N ASP A 106 -12.58 -23.47 -7.55
CA ASP A 106 -11.59 -24.33 -6.90
C ASP A 106 -10.48 -24.69 -7.89
N CYS A 107 -9.33 -25.09 -7.34
CA CYS A 107 -8.16 -25.47 -8.12
C CYS A 107 -7.97 -26.98 -8.16
N CYS A 108 -7.71 -27.51 -9.36
CA CYS A 108 -7.22 -28.87 -9.58
C CYS A 108 -5.89 -28.80 -10.33
N GLY A 109 -4.77 -28.94 -9.62
CA GLY A 109 -3.47 -28.64 -10.21
C GLY A 109 -3.37 -27.16 -10.59
N THR A 110 -3.18 -26.89 -11.88
CA THR A 110 -3.20 -25.52 -12.44
C THR A 110 -4.56 -25.12 -13.02
N ASP A 111 -5.49 -26.06 -13.14
CA ASP A 111 -6.81 -25.80 -13.69
C ASP A 111 -7.75 -25.26 -12.62
N VAL A 112 -8.71 -24.45 -13.07
CA VAL A 112 -9.79 -23.91 -12.24
C VAL A 112 -11.12 -24.51 -12.69
N TYR A 113 -11.97 -24.84 -11.73
CA TYR A 113 -13.33 -25.30 -12.01
C TYR A 113 -14.30 -24.73 -10.97
N PHE A 114 -15.59 -24.67 -11.29
CA PHE A 114 -16.57 -24.29 -10.27
C PHE A 114 -16.81 -25.49 -9.35
N GLN A 115 -16.63 -25.30 -8.04
CA GLN A 115 -16.84 -26.36 -7.04
C GLN A 115 -18.25 -27.00 -7.12
N ARG A 116 -19.23 -26.25 -7.62
CA ARG A 116 -20.63 -26.71 -7.76
C ARG A 116 -20.96 -27.36 -9.10
N ASP A 117 -20.00 -27.44 -10.02
CA ASP A 117 -20.19 -28.20 -11.25
C ASP A 117 -20.06 -29.69 -10.95
N ALA A 118 -21.20 -30.38 -10.94
CA ALA A 118 -21.27 -31.82 -10.66
C ALA A 118 -20.61 -32.70 -11.75
N THR A 119 -20.18 -32.10 -12.87
CA THR A 119 -19.46 -32.77 -13.95
C THR A 119 -17.94 -32.74 -13.76
N ALA A 120 -17.43 -31.86 -12.90
CA ALA A 120 -15.99 -31.73 -12.67
C ALA A 120 -15.52 -32.68 -11.56
N LEU A 121 -14.53 -33.52 -11.86
CA LEU A 121 -13.85 -34.37 -10.89
C LEU A 121 -12.35 -34.09 -10.91
N CYS A 122 -11.78 -33.78 -9.75
CA CYS A 122 -10.34 -33.64 -9.57
C CYS A 122 -9.73 -34.90 -8.95
N CYS A 123 -8.77 -35.53 -9.61
CA CYS A 123 -7.99 -36.65 -9.08
C CYS A 123 -6.51 -36.47 -9.41
N ASP A 124 -5.63 -36.57 -8.41
CA ASP A 124 -4.17 -36.42 -8.57
C ASP A 124 -3.78 -35.20 -9.44
N GLN A 125 -4.36 -34.04 -9.13
CA GLN A 125 -4.14 -32.77 -9.86
C GLN A 125 -4.59 -32.77 -11.33
N THR A 126 -5.31 -33.80 -11.76
CA THR A 126 -5.89 -33.90 -13.10
C THR A 126 -7.39 -33.66 -13.03
N LEU A 127 -7.86 -32.66 -13.78
CA LEU A 127 -9.28 -32.35 -13.90
C LEU A 127 -9.92 -33.19 -15.01
N SER A 128 -10.98 -33.91 -14.66
CA SER A 128 -11.88 -34.59 -15.60
C SER A 128 -13.22 -33.87 -15.64
N LEU A 129 -13.84 -33.78 -16.82
CA LEU A 129 -15.15 -33.17 -17.07
C LEU A 129 -16.17 -34.20 -17.58
#